data_AF-A0A0R3QEF3-F1
#
_entry.id   AF-A0A0R3QEF3-F1
#
_cell.length_a   1.000
_cell.length_b   1.000
_cell.length_c   1.000
_cell.angle_alpha   90.00
_cell.angle_beta   90.00
_cell.angle_gamma   90.00
#
_symmetry.space_group_name_H-M   'P 1'
#
loop_
_entity.id
_entity.type
_entity.pdbx_description
1 polymer ?
#
loop_
_entity_poly.entity_id
_entity_poly.type
_entity_poly.pdbx_seq_one_letter_code
_entity_poly.pdbx_strand_id
1 'polypeptide(L)'
;MEEEVTVEGDIAGSSIAGVKNLKKSSTRRRKSGRPMTIEMEKLISDYVNYIRSMGVAGLRREFEELKMYVPPNNAHEAFTANPFKNRYRDVPCLDVTRVVLTLNVPPETDYIHANWLKMDGCAHQYIATQVRLIIKLQSF
;
A
#
# COMPACT_ATOMS: atom_id res chain seq x y z
N MET A 1 26.67 26.64 -6.97
CA MET A 1 27.65 26.09 -6.01
C MET A 1 27.03 24.78 -5.55
N GLU A 2 27.28 23.75 -6.34
CA GLU A 2 26.73 22.40 -6.16
C GLU A 2 27.87 21.58 -5.58
N GLU A 3 27.70 21.04 -4.37
CA GLU A 3 28.67 20.14 -3.75
C GLU A 3 28.43 18.71 -4.23
N GLU A 4 29.48 18.15 -4.82
CA GLU A 4 29.60 16.75 -5.18
C GLU A 4 30.05 15.96 -3.94
N VAL A 5 29.23 15.01 -3.50
CA VAL A 5 29.58 14.12 -2.36
C VAL A 5 30.08 12.79 -2.90
N THR A 6 31.38 12.58 -2.80
CA THR A 6 32.04 11.28 -3.00
C THR A 6 32.15 10.53 -1.67
N VAL A 7 31.80 9.24 -1.65
CA VAL A 7 31.99 8.38 -0.47
C VAL A 7 33.04 7.32 -0.78
N GLU A 8 34.19 7.41 -0.10
CA GLU A 8 35.27 6.42 -0.11
C GLU A 8 34.91 5.23 0.77
N GLY A 9 35.22 4.02 0.30
CA GLY A 9 34.98 2.77 1.03
C GLY A 9 36.25 2.24 1.69
N ASP A 10 36.23 2.13 3.02
CA ASP A 10 37.29 1.52 3.82
C ASP A 10 37.40 0.01 3.59
N ILE A 11 38.61 -0.47 3.28
CA ILE A 11 38.96 -1.88 3.16
C ILE A 11 39.57 -2.33 4.49
N ALA A 12 38.78 -3.00 5.33
CA ALA A 12 39.30 -3.77 6.46
C ALA A 12 39.33 -5.25 6.10
N GLY A 13 40.54 -5.78 5.97
CA GLY A 13 40.79 -7.17 5.59
C GLY A 13 40.30 -8.18 6.63
N SER A 14 39.88 -9.35 6.14
CA SER A 14 39.95 -10.57 6.92
C SER A 14 40.25 -11.77 6.02
N SER A 15 41.12 -12.62 6.54
CA SER A 15 41.93 -13.65 5.91
C SER A 15 41.15 -14.77 5.21
N ILE A 16 41.75 -15.24 4.12
CA ILE A 16 41.38 -16.42 3.34
C ILE A 16 41.69 -17.69 4.15
N ALA A 17 40.68 -18.50 4.49
CA ALA A 17 40.83 -19.96 4.61
C ALA A 17 39.47 -20.68 4.69
N GLY A 18 39.12 -21.38 3.61
CA GLY A 18 38.31 -22.59 3.68
C GLY A 18 36.79 -22.44 3.67
N VAL A 19 36.20 -22.34 2.47
CA VAL A 19 34.86 -22.91 2.23
C VAL A 19 34.87 -23.61 0.87
N LYS A 20 34.41 -24.87 0.92
CA LYS A 20 34.53 -25.93 -0.08
C LYS A 20 33.68 -25.63 -1.32
N ASN A 21 34.13 -26.16 -2.46
CA ASN A 21 33.43 -26.21 -3.75
C ASN A 21 31.91 -26.42 -3.60
N LEU A 22 31.13 -25.35 -3.74
CA LEU A 22 29.70 -25.42 -3.99
C LEU A 22 29.49 -25.28 -5.50
N LYS A 23 29.04 -26.37 -6.14
CA LYS A 23 28.60 -26.35 -7.54
C LYS A 23 27.67 -25.15 -7.72
N LYS A 24 28.02 -24.19 -8.58
CA LYS A 24 27.11 -23.14 -9.03
C LYS A 24 25.97 -23.82 -9.79
N SER A 25 24.95 -24.23 -9.04
CA SER A 25 23.64 -24.53 -9.60
C SER A 25 23.17 -23.25 -10.26
N SER A 26 23.06 -23.27 -11.59
CA SER A 26 22.31 -22.27 -12.33
C SER A 26 20.87 -22.33 -11.81
N THR A 27 20.54 -21.52 -10.80
CA THR A 27 19.16 -21.27 -10.45
C THR A 27 18.54 -20.53 -11.62
N ARG A 28 17.97 -21.29 -12.56
CA ARG A 28 17.19 -20.76 -13.67
C ARG A 28 15.98 -20.07 -13.03
N ARG A 29 16.10 -18.76 -12.82
CA ARG A 29 15.01 -17.93 -12.32
C ARG A 29 13.87 -18.11 -13.31
N ARG A 30 12.84 -18.88 -12.93
CA ARG A 30 11.65 -19.04 -13.75
C ARG A 30 11.09 -17.62 -13.90
N LYS A 31 11.11 -17.06 -15.12
CA LYS A 31 10.31 -15.87 -15.45
C LYS A 31 8.84 -16.31 -15.39
N SER A 32 8.30 -16.45 -14.20
CA SER A 32 6.87 -16.72 -13.97
C SER A 32 6.11 -15.40 -13.94
N GLY A 33 6.22 -14.65 -15.03
CA GLY A 33 5.42 -13.47 -15.28
C GLY A 33 4.73 -13.64 -16.63
N ARG A 34 3.50 -13.11 -16.78
CA ARG A 34 2.93 -12.94 -18.12
C ARG A 34 3.94 -12.19 -19.00
N PRO A 35 4.15 -12.61 -20.25
CA PRO A 35 5.01 -11.87 -21.16
C PRO A 35 4.47 -10.44 -21.33
N MET A 36 5.36 -9.44 -21.21
CA MET A 36 5.03 -8.05 -21.49
C MET A 36 4.77 -7.91 -22.99
N THR A 37 3.58 -7.45 -23.36
CA THR A 37 3.24 -7.20 -24.77
C THR A 37 3.84 -5.86 -25.21
N ILE A 38 4.06 -5.68 -26.51
CA ILE A 38 4.53 -4.42 -27.10
C ILE A 38 3.58 -3.27 -26.75
N GLU A 39 2.27 -3.54 -26.71
CA GLU A 39 1.26 -2.57 -26.32
C GLU A 39 1.40 -2.16 -24.84
N MET A 40 1.60 -3.12 -23.93
CA MET A 40 1.86 -2.83 -22.51
C MET A 40 3.13 -2.00 -22.32
N GLU A 41 4.19 -2.33 -23.05
CA GLU A 41 5.45 -1.58 -23.02
C GLU A 41 5.26 -0.13 -23.48
N LYS A 42 4.49 0.07 -24.55
CA LYS A 42 4.14 1.41 -25.04
C LYS A 42 3.31 2.19 -24.01
N LEU A 43 2.28 1.60 -23.43
CA LEU A 43 1.44 2.26 -22.42
C LEU A 43 2.25 2.68 -21.19
N ILE A 44 3.13 1.80 -20.70
CA ILE A 44 4.01 2.10 -19.58
C ILE A 44 4.97 3.24 -19.96
N SER A 45 5.56 3.20 -21.15
CA SER A 45 6.49 4.23 -21.63
C SER A 45 5.81 5.60 -21.76
N ASP A 46 4.60 5.64 -22.35
CA ASP A 46 3.81 6.86 -22.50
C ASP A 46 3.47 7.45 -21.12
N TYR A 47 3.05 6.62 -20.15
CA TYR A 47 2.77 7.05 -18.79
C TYR A 47 4.01 7.60 -18.07
N VAL A 48 5.15 6.91 -18.15
CA VAL A 48 6.40 7.39 -17.52
C VAL A 48 6.84 8.73 -18.12
N ASN A 49 6.74 8.89 -19.44
CA ASN A 49 7.07 10.14 -20.12
C ASN A 49 6.12 11.27 -19.72
N TYR A 50 4.82 10.99 -19.56
CA TYR A 50 3.83 11.94 -19.04
C TYR A 50 4.16 12.42 -17.63
N ILE A 51 4.43 11.50 -16.70
CA ILE A 51 4.77 11.86 -15.32
C ILE A 51 6.09 12.67 -15.27
N ARG A 52 7.06 12.30 -16.10
CA ARG A 52 8.34 13.02 -16.19
C ARG A 52 8.19 14.43 -16.76
N SER A 53 7.33 14.63 -17.77
CA SER A 53 7.11 15.96 -18.37
C SER A 53 6.32 16.88 -17.44
N MET A 54 5.38 16.31 -16.67
CA MET A 54 4.62 17.02 -15.65
C MET A 54 5.50 17.49 -14.48
N GLY A 55 6.43 16.62 -14.03
CA GLY A 55 7.30 16.87 -12.89
C GLY A 55 6.55 17.01 -11.55
N VAL A 56 7.30 17.28 -10.48
CA VAL A 56 6.75 17.37 -9.12
C VAL A 56 5.70 18.48 -8.99
N ALA A 57 5.89 19.60 -9.68
CA ALA A 57 4.97 20.73 -9.63
C ALA A 57 3.58 20.37 -10.19
N GLY A 58 3.51 19.65 -11.31
CA GLY A 58 2.22 19.22 -11.85
C GLY A 58 1.56 18.12 -11.01
N LEU A 59 2.33 17.20 -10.43
CA LEU A 59 1.78 16.19 -9.50
C LEU A 59 1.13 16.83 -8.28
N ARG A 60 1.74 17.89 -7.73
CA ARG A 60 1.14 18.66 -6.63
C ARG A 60 -0.16 19.33 -7.05
N ARG A 61 -0.24 19.85 -8.27
CA ARG A 61 -1.46 20.48 -8.81
C ARG A 61 -2.59 19.44 -8.97
N GLU A 62 -2.31 18.27 -9.55
CA GLU A 62 -3.31 17.20 -9.67
C GLU A 62 -3.80 16.74 -8.29
N PHE A 63 -2.90 16.62 -7.31
CA PHE A 63 -3.30 16.31 -5.94
C PHE A 63 -4.16 17.41 -5.29
N GLU A 64 -3.83 18.69 -5.53
CA GLU A 64 -4.58 19.82 -5.00
C GLU A 64 -6.03 19.85 -5.50
N GLU A 65 -6.25 19.47 -6.76
CA GLU A 65 -7.59 19.31 -7.35
C GLU A 65 -8.34 18.10 -6.73
N LEU A 66 -7.61 17.02 -6.42
CA LEU A 66 -8.20 15.78 -5.92
C LEU A 66 -8.47 15.78 -4.41
N LYS A 67 -7.66 16.45 -3.59
CA LYS A 67 -7.69 16.32 -2.12
C LYS A 67 -9.02 16.73 -1.47
N MET A 68 -9.82 17.54 -2.16
CA MET A 68 -11.15 18.00 -1.71
C MET A 68 -12.27 17.04 -2.12
N TYR A 69 -11.95 15.95 -2.80
CA TYR A 69 -12.90 14.95 -3.23
C TYR A 69 -13.64 14.35 -2.02
N VAL A 70 -14.96 14.36 -2.11
CA VAL A 70 -15.86 13.69 -1.16
C VAL A 70 -16.64 12.64 -1.94
N PRO A 71 -16.62 11.36 -1.51
CA PRO A 71 -17.36 10.32 -2.20
C PRO A 71 -18.88 10.58 -2.12
N PRO A 72 -19.67 10.24 -3.16
CA PRO A 72 -21.11 10.49 -3.17
C PRO A 72 -21.86 9.87 -1.98
N ASN A 73 -21.41 8.71 -1.50
CA ASN A 73 -21.97 7.99 -0.36
C ASN A 73 -20.97 8.06 0.82
N ASN A 74 -20.88 9.22 1.48
CA ASN A 74 -19.92 9.48 2.56
C ASN A 74 -20.48 9.22 3.98
N ALA A 75 -21.63 8.56 4.12
CA ALA A 75 -22.20 8.21 5.42
C ALA A 75 -21.22 7.36 6.25
N HIS A 76 -21.17 7.63 7.55
CA HIS A 76 -20.27 6.99 8.52
C HIS A 76 -20.90 6.98 9.92
N GLU A 77 -22.17 6.59 9.99
CA GLU A 77 -22.95 6.49 11.22
C GLU A 77 -22.37 5.43 12.17
N ALA A 78 -21.95 4.27 11.63
CA ALA A 78 -21.37 3.20 12.45
C ALA A 78 -20.03 3.64 13.08
N PHE A 79 -19.24 4.42 12.35
CA PHE A 79 -18.03 5.07 12.87
C PHE A 79 -18.35 6.01 14.02
N THR A 80 -19.37 6.86 13.85
CA THR A 80 -19.80 7.85 14.86
C THR A 80 -20.36 7.17 16.12
N ALA A 81 -21.06 6.05 15.96
CA ALA A 81 -21.60 5.26 17.07
C ALA A 81 -20.54 4.48 17.86
N ASN A 82 -19.34 4.27 17.30
CA ASN A 82 -18.27 3.47 17.89
C ASN A 82 -16.95 4.24 18.12
N PRO A 83 -16.96 5.41 18.79
CA PRO A 83 -15.79 6.29 18.87
C PRO A 83 -14.57 5.65 19.55
N PHE A 84 -14.79 4.72 20.48
CA PHE A 84 -13.72 4.01 21.20
C PHE A 84 -13.07 2.87 20.40
N LYS A 85 -13.62 2.52 19.24
CA LYS A 85 -13.05 1.52 18.32
C LYS A 85 -12.24 2.18 17.19
N ASN A 86 -12.20 3.51 17.16
CA ASN A 86 -11.51 4.30 16.14
C ASN A 86 -10.20 4.84 16.72
N ARG A 87 -9.09 4.65 16.01
CA ARG A 87 -7.78 5.17 16.40
C ARG A 87 -7.69 6.68 16.19
N TYR A 88 -8.28 7.17 15.10
CA TYR A 88 -8.28 8.58 14.72
C TYR A 88 -9.72 9.05 14.49
N ARG A 89 -10.06 10.22 15.02
CA ARG A 89 -11.43 10.79 14.94
C ARG A 89 -11.71 11.46 13.60
N ASP A 90 -10.66 11.88 12.92
CA ASP A 90 -10.64 12.58 11.65
C ASP A 90 -10.47 11.64 10.43
N VAL A 91 -10.39 10.32 10.67
CA VAL A 91 -10.33 9.30 9.61
C VAL A 91 -11.63 8.50 9.62
N PRO A 92 -12.65 8.89 8.83
CA PRO A 92 -13.95 8.22 8.83
C PRO A 92 -13.88 6.80 8.23
N CYS A 93 -14.75 5.92 8.71
CA CYS A 93 -15.00 4.61 8.12
C CYS A 93 -16.39 4.64 7.46
N LEU A 94 -16.42 4.53 6.13
CA LEU A 94 -17.66 4.70 5.35
C LEU A 94 -18.59 3.51 5.52
N ASP A 95 -19.88 3.76 5.72
CA ASP A 95 -20.87 2.70 5.95
C ASP A 95 -21.06 1.82 4.72
N VAL A 96 -21.06 2.42 3.52
CA VAL A 96 -21.31 1.72 2.25
C VAL A 96 -20.31 0.59 1.96
N THR A 97 -19.09 0.69 2.47
CA THR A 97 -18.03 -0.30 2.25
C THR A 97 -17.48 -0.88 3.54
N ARG A 98 -18.08 -0.60 4.71
CA ARG A 98 -17.54 -1.11 5.99
C ARG A 98 -17.55 -2.64 6.01
N VAL A 99 -16.55 -3.21 6.67
CA VAL A 99 -16.57 -4.63 7.01
C VAL A 99 -17.53 -4.84 8.19
N VAL A 100 -18.51 -5.72 8.03
CA VAL A 100 -19.49 -6.08 9.06
C VAL A 100 -19.04 -7.39 9.71
N LEU A 101 -18.75 -7.37 11.01
CA LEU A 101 -18.39 -8.58 11.75
C LEU A 101 -19.65 -9.42 12.01
N THR A 102 -19.55 -10.73 11.80
CA THR A 102 -20.65 -11.68 11.99
C THR A 102 -20.38 -12.72 13.07
N LEU A 103 -19.11 -12.92 13.46
CA LEU A 103 -18.71 -13.89 14.46
C LEU A 103 -18.86 -13.31 15.87
N ASN A 104 -19.55 -14.01 16.77
CA ASN A 104 -19.80 -13.63 18.17
C ASN A 104 -20.53 -12.29 18.36
N VAL A 105 -21.37 -11.93 17.40
CA VAL A 105 -22.24 -10.75 17.43
C VAL A 105 -23.68 -11.25 17.45
N PRO A 106 -24.41 -11.20 18.59
CA PRO A 106 -24.06 -10.68 19.93
C PRO A 106 -23.19 -11.63 20.80
N PRO A 107 -22.58 -11.18 21.93
CA PRO A 107 -22.74 -9.89 22.63
C PRO A 107 -21.81 -8.77 22.16
N GLU A 108 -20.83 -9.06 21.30
CA GLU A 108 -19.95 -8.03 20.74
C GLU A 108 -20.68 -7.18 19.68
N THR A 109 -20.07 -6.09 19.23
CA THR A 109 -20.61 -5.24 18.16
C THR A 109 -20.20 -5.78 16.78
N ASP A 110 -20.99 -5.50 15.75
CA ASP A 110 -20.65 -5.77 14.34
C ASP A 110 -19.55 -4.86 13.76
N TYR A 111 -19.12 -3.84 14.52
CA TYR A 111 -18.22 -2.79 14.06
C TYR A 111 -16.72 -3.10 14.22
N ILE A 112 -15.99 -2.95 13.13
CA ILE A 112 -14.54 -2.77 13.05
C ILE A 112 -14.23 -1.59 12.12
N HIS A 113 -13.18 -0.80 12.41
CA HIS A 113 -12.74 0.29 11.54
C HIS A 113 -11.97 -0.27 10.34
N ALA A 114 -12.73 -0.79 9.36
CA ALA A 114 -12.21 -1.37 8.14
C ALA A 114 -13.21 -1.22 6.99
N ASN A 115 -12.70 -1.00 5.78
CA ASN A 115 -13.48 -0.89 4.54
C ASN A 115 -12.99 -1.88 3.48
N TRP A 116 -13.92 -2.44 2.72
CA TRP A 116 -13.63 -3.16 1.48
C TRP A 116 -13.16 -2.20 0.40
N LEU A 117 -12.02 -2.50 -0.20
CA LEU A 117 -11.48 -1.80 -1.36
C LEU A 117 -11.56 -2.70 -2.58
N LYS A 118 -12.20 -2.18 -3.63
CA LYS A 118 -12.25 -2.77 -4.95
C LYS A 118 -11.62 -1.80 -5.94
N MET A 119 -10.62 -2.27 -6.66
CA MET A 119 -9.98 -1.52 -7.74
C MET A 119 -10.37 -2.15 -9.07
N ASP A 120 -10.71 -1.32 -10.06
CA ASP A 120 -11.02 -1.81 -11.40
C ASP A 120 -9.81 -2.53 -12.01
N GLY A 121 -10.06 -3.65 -12.68
CA GLY A 121 -9.01 -4.50 -13.23
C GLY A 121 -8.26 -5.36 -12.22
N CYS A 122 -8.51 -5.21 -10.91
CA CYS A 122 -7.95 -6.10 -9.89
C CYS A 122 -8.92 -7.26 -9.60
N ALA A 123 -8.42 -8.49 -9.71
CA ALA A 123 -9.21 -9.69 -9.42
C ALA A 123 -9.52 -9.86 -7.93
N HIS A 124 -8.66 -9.34 -7.06
CA HIS A 124 -8.80 -9.45 -5.61
C HIS A 124 -9.38 -8.17 -5.02
N GLN A 125 -10.21 -8.36 -3.99
CA GLN A 125 -10.66 -7.31 -3.10
C GLN A 125 -9.71 -7.25 -1.90
N TYR A 126 -9.56 -6.05 -1.35
CA TYR A 126 -8.69 -5.80 -0.21
C TYR A 126 -9.51 -5.26 0.96
N ILE A 127 -8.99 -5.45 2.17
CA ILE A 127 -9.51 -4.76 3.35
C ILE A 127 -8.48 -3.70 3.74
N ALA A 128 -8.89 -2.44 3.70
CA ALA A 128 -8.13 -1.37 4.35
C ALA A 128 -8.65 -1.21 5.78
N THR A 129 -7.75 -1.24 6.75
CA THR A 129 -8.09 -1.15 8.17
C THR A 129 -7.03 -0.34 8.90
N GLN A 130 -7.43 0.30 9.99
CA GLN A 130 -6.50 0.98 10.89
C GLN A 130 -5.52 -0.01 11.55
N VAL A 131 -4.36 0.47 11.99
CA VAL A 131 -3.44 -0.36 12.80
C VAL A 131 -4.03 -0.65 14.18
N ARG A 132 -3.82 -1.88 14.67
CA ARG A 132 -4.38 -2.43 15.93
C ARG A 132 -4.31 -1.41 17.06
N LEU A 133 -5.43 -1.18 17.73
CA LEU A 133 -5.45 -0.41 18.96
C LEU A 133 -4.93 -1.29 20.12
N ILE A 134 -3.74 -0.98 20.65
CA ILE A 134 -3.04 -1.84 21.64
C ILE A 134 -3.87 -2.02 22.92
N ILE A 135 -4.76 -1.08 23.26
CA ILE A 135 -5.55 -1.12 24.49
C ILE A 135 -6.70 -2.14 24.49
N LYS A 136 -6.99 -2.86 23.39
CA LYS A 136 -7.93 -3.99 23.40
C LYS A 136 -7.41 -5.17 22.57
N LEU A 137 -7.13 -6.27 23.28
CA LEU A 137 -6.68 -7.57 22.75
C LEU A 137 -7.78 -8.39 22.04
N GLN A 138 -8.86 -7.76 21.59
CA GLN A 138 -10.01 -8.44 20.99
C GLN A 138 -10.25 -7.83 19.61
N SER A 139 -10.50 -8.68 18.62
CA SER A 139 -10.68 -8.37 17.18
C SER A 139 -9.39 -8.19 16.37
N PHE A 140 -8.88 -9.32 15.84
CA PHE A 140 -8.42 -9.50 14.46
C PHE A 140 -9.18 -10.68 13.87
#